data_AF-Q4TGW1-F1
#
_entry.id   AF-Q4TGW1-F1
#
_cell.length_a   1.000
_cell.length_b   1.000
_cell.length_c   1.000
_cell.angle_alpha   90.00
_cell.angle_beta   90.00
_cell.angle_gamma   90.00
#
_symmetry.space_group_name_H-M   'P 1'
#
loop_
_entity.id
_entity.type
_entity.pdbx_description
1 polymer ?
#
loop_
_entity_poly.entity_id
_entity_poly.type
_entity_poly.pdbx_seq_one_letter_code
_entity_poly.pdbx_strand_id
1 'polypeptide(L)'
;IMPRRVVRLVLHGRGFVDNVTISTTAHMAAFFAASDWLLRNQDERGGWPIMVTRKLGEGFRALEPGWYSAMAQGQAMSTLVRAYLFTKDQAYLNAALKAVGPYKVPSAQHGVKAVFMNKYDWYEEYPTTPSSFVLNGFIYSLLGLFDLTETAGEKLGREAGKLFSHGMESLKAMLPLFDTGSGSIYDLRHFMLGTAPQPGPLQLLASIDSSPIFRDVVKRWKNYLKGIRAKHN
;
A
#
# COMPACT_ATOMS: atom_id res chain seq x y z
N ILE A 1 7.35 -11.39 29.12
CA ILE A 1 8.61 -11.33 29.91
C ILE A 1 9.48 -10.23 29.29
N MET A 2 9.95 -9.25 30.07
CA MET A 2 10.86 -8.19 29.57
C MET A 2 12.30 -8.46 30.04
N PRO A 3 13.30 -8.39 29.16
CA PRO A 3 14.69 -8.52 29.55
C PRO A 3 15.11 -7.33 30.43
N ARG A 4 15.80 -7.59 31.54
CA ARG A 4 16.28 -6.54 32.47
C ARG A 4 17.76 -6.18 32.30
N ARG A 5 18.57 -7.10 31.77
CA ARG A 5 20.02 -6.95 31.67
C ARG A 5 20.59 -7.88 30.61
N VAL A 6 21.47 -7.36 29.77
CA VAL A 6 22.37 -8.17 28.94
C VAL A 6 23.55 -8.57 29.83
N VAL A 7 23.71 -9.87 30.12
CA VAL A 7 24.69 -10.34 31.12
C VAL A 7 26.07 -10.58 30.52
N ARG A 8 26.16 -11.31 29.40
CA ARG A 8 27.41 -11.63 28.70
C ARG A 8 27.12 -12.10 27.28
N LEU A 9 28.08 -11.90 26.39
CA LEU A 9 28.17 -12.55 25.07
C LEU A 9 29.26 -13.63 25.17
N VAL A 10 28.96 -14.87 24.77
CA VAL A 10 29.92 -15.98 24.78
C VAL A 10 30.07 -16.50 23.36
N LEU A 11 31.30 -16.60 22.87
CA LEU A 11 31.63 -17.05 21.52
C LEU A 11 32.29 -18.44 21.57
N HIS A 12 31.89 -19.33 20.67
CA HIS A 12 32.45 -20.68 20.53
C HIS A 12 32.84 -20.92 19.05
N GLY A 13 33.88 -21.71 18.81
CA GLY A 13 34.39 -22.01 17.45
C GLY A 13 35.60 -21.14 17.05
N ARG A 14 35.82 -20.96 15.74
CA ARG A 14 36.93 -20.15 15.20
C ARG A 14 36.36 -19.11 14.22
N GLY A 15 36.70 -17.84 14.43
CA GLY A 15 36.25 -16.71 13.60
C GLY A 15 36.72 -15.38 14.18
N PHE A 16 36.24 -14.28 13.62
CA PHE A 16 36.55 -12.92 14.06
C PHE A 16 35.27 -12.20 14.49
N VAL A 17 35.39 -11.30 15.46
CA VAL A 17 34.31 -10.42 15.92
C VAL A 17 34.87 -9.01 15.99
N ASP A 18 34.05 -8.02 15.63
CA ASP A 18 34.38 -6.60 15.72
C ASP A 18 33.11 -5.80 16.02
N ASN A 19 33.27 -4.54 16.48
CA ASN A 19 32.18 -3.58 16.71
C ASN A 19 30.98 -4.12 17.54
N VAL A 20 31.25 -4.89 18.59
CA VAL A 20 30.22 -5.37 19.51
C VAL A 20 29.62 -4.19 20.27
N THR A 21 28.37 -3.87 19.96
CA THR A 21 27.66 -2.71 20.52
C THR A 21 26.28 -3.10 21.05
N ILE A 22 25.81 -2.37 22.05
CA ILE A 22 24.43 -2.46 22.56
C ILE A 22 23.85 -1.05 22.47
N SER A 23 22.74 -0.92 21.76
CA SER A 23 22.08 0.36 21.50
C SER A 23 20.62 0.31 21.94
N THR A 24 20.08 1.46 22.34
CA THR A 24 18.66 1.58 22.67
C THR A 24 17.78 1.29 21.46
N THR A 25 18.18 1.79 20.29
CA THR A 25 17.50 1.56 19.01
C THR A 25 18.49 1.44 17.86
N ALA A 26 18.05 0.81 16.77
CA ALA A 26 18.81 0.65 15.53
C ALA A 26 17.90 0.80 14.31
N HIS A 27 17.16 1.92 14.25
CA HIS A 27 16.08 2.11 13.26
C HIS A 27 16.57 2.05 11.80
N MET A 28 17.71 2.66 11.49
CA MET A 28 18.26 2.64 10.12
C MET A 28 18.71 1.25 9.70
N ALA A 29 19.22 0.43 10.64
CA ALA A 29 19.57 -0.95 10.35
C ALA A 29 18.32 -1.77 9.98
N ALA A 30 17.22 -1.59 10.73
CA ALA A 30 15.94 -2.23 10.40
C ALA A 30 15.38 -1.73 9.06
N PHE A 31 15.47 -0.43 8.79
CA PHE A 31 15.06 0.16 7.52
C PHE A 31 15.82 -0.42 6.32
N PHE A 32 17.16 -0.46 6.39
CA PHE A 32 17.97 -1.02 5.30
C PHE A 32 17.78 -2.53 5.16
N ALA A 33 17.64 -3.28 6.26
CA ALA A 33 17.30 -4.70 6.19
C ALA A 33 16.00 -4.94 5.39
N ALA A 34 14.99 -4.09 5.57
CA ALA A 34 13.75 -4.16 4.80
C ALA A 34 13.96 -3.77 3.33
N SER A 35 14.66 -2.66 3.06
CA SER A 35 14.97 -2.21 1.69
C SER A 35 15.77 -3.24 0.89
N ASP A 36 16.79 -3.83 1.51
CA ASP A 36 17.63 -4.87 0.91
C ASP A 36 16.86 -6.16 0.66
N TRP A 37 15.93 -6.50 1.55
CA TRP A 37 15.05 -7.64 1.33
C TRP A 37 14.14 -7.38 0.12
N LEU A 38 13.53 -6.20 0.02
CA LEU A 38 12.67 -5.84 -1.11
C LEU A 38 13.44 -5.89 -2.44
N LEU A 39 14.66 -5.36 -2.47
CA LEU A 39 15.52 -5.38 -3.65
C LEU A 39 15.82 -6.82 -4.11
N ARG A 40 16.16 -7.72 -3.19
CA ARG A 40 16.55 -9.10 -3.51
C ARG A 40 15.38 -10.03 -3.83
N ASN A 41 14.17 -9.71 -3.40
CA ASN A 41 13.00 -10.60 -3.51
C ASN A 41 11.94 -10.07 -4.49
N GLN A 42 12.24 -9.02 -5.26
CA GLN A 42 11.38 -8.58 -6.35
C GLN A 42 11.50 -9.54 -7.54
N ASP A 43 10.37 -10.01 -8.05
CA ASP A 43 10.35 -10.91 -9.20
C ASP A 43 10.60 -10.20 -10.55
N GLU A 44 10.59 -10.97 -11.63
CA GLU A 44 10.78 -10.47 -13.00
C GLU A 44 9.69 -9.48 -13.47
N ARG A 45 8.47 -9.57 -12.92
CA ARG A 45 7.32 -8.72 -13.24
C ARG A 45 7.30 -7.43 -12.41
N GLY A 46 8.22 -7.30 -11.46
CA GLY A 46 8.31 -6.17 -10.54
C GLY A 46 7.45 -6.34 -9.30
N GLY A 47 6.86 -7.52 -9.09
CA GLY A 47 6.02 -7.83 -7.95
C GLY A 47 6.81 -8.38 -6.76
N TRP A 48 6.14 -8.39 -5.60
CA TRP A 48 6.52 -9.22 -4.45
C TRP A 48 5.40 -10.25 -4.23
N PRO A 49 5.57 -11.49 -4.72
CA PRO A 49 4.51 -12.49 -4.71
C PRO A 49 4.16 -12.92 -3.28
N ILE A 50 2.88 -12.90 -2.95
CA ILE A 50 2.41 -13.33 -1.64
C ILE A 50 2.17 -14.84 -1.67
N MET A 51 3.06 -15.58 -1.02
CA MET A 51 3.15 -17.05 -1.14
C MET A 51 2.18 -17.82 -0.22
N VAL A 52 1.04 -17.22 0.09
CA VAL A 52 -0.01 -17.85 0.90
C VAL A 52 -1.38 -17.67 0.24
N THR A 53 -2.23 -18.69 0.35
CA THR A 53 -3.61 -18.60 -0.13
C THR A 53 -4.38 -17.59 0.72
N ARG A 54 -5.16 -16.71 0.08
CA ARG A 54 -6.00 -15.72 0.78
C ARG A 54 -7.47 -15.88 0.37
N LYS A 55 -8.33 -16.14 1.34
CA LYS A 55 -9.80 -16.11 1.19
C LYS A 55 -10.35 -14.85 1.86
N LEU A 56 -10.86 -13.90 1.07
CA LEU A 56 -11.33 -12.59 1.57
C LEU A 56 -12.72 -12.63 2.21
N GLY A 57 -13.54 -13.62 1.82
CA GLY A 57 -14.89 -13.82 2.31
C GLY A 57 -15.68 -14.73 1.38
N GLU A 58 -16.91 -15.06 1.76
CA GLU A 58 -17.84 -15.73 0.85
C GLU A 58 -18.15 -14.82 -0.36
N GLY A 59 -18.32 -15.42 -1.54
CA GLY A 59 -18.54 -14.71 -2.80
C GLY A 59 -17.27 -14.30 -3.56
N PHE A 60 -16.10 -14.27 -2.91
CA PHE A 60 -14.82 -14.06 -3.58
C PHE A 60 -14.09 -15.38 -3.84
N ARG A 61 -13.47 -15.51 -5.02
CA ARG A 61 -12.53 -16.61 -5.29
C ARG A 61 -11.32 -16.51 -4.37
N ALA A 62 -10.80 -17.67 -3.96
CA ALA A 62 -9.53 -17.71 -3.24
C ALA A 62 -8.39 -17.20 -4.14
N LEU A 63 -7.50 -16.41 -3.56
CA LEU A 63 -6.26 -16.01 -4.20
C LEU A 63 -5.22 -17.07 -3.91
N GLU A 64 -4.79 -17.79 -4.94
CA GLU A 64 -3.74 -18.80 -4.81
C GLU A 64 -2.35 -18.16 -4.65
N PRO A 65 -1.38 -18.85 -4.02
CA PRO A 65 -0.05 -18.32 -3.77
C PRO A 65 0.59 -17.71 -5.03
N GLY A 66 1.24 -16.57 -4.85
CA GLY A 66 1.86 -15.79 -5.92
C GLY A 66 1.10 -14.53 -6.29
N TRP A 67 -0.10 -14.30 -5.75
CA TRP A 67 -0.86 -13.06 -5.98
C TRP A 67 -0.08 -11.81 -5.50
N TYR A 68 -0.27 -10.68 -6.18
CA TYR A 68 0.29 -9.39 -5.78
C TYR A 68 -0.74 -8.52 -5.06
N SER A 69 -0.27 -7.56 -4.27
CA SER A 69 -1.11 -6.55 -3.62
C SER A 69 -0.67 -5.16 -4.03
N ALA A 70 -1.59 -4.30 -4.46
CA ALA A 70 -1.27 -2.89 -4.74
C ALA A 70 -0.74 -2.16 -3.50
N MET A 71 -1.18 -2.56 -2.30
CA MET A 71 -0.65 -2.03 -1.04
C MET A 71 0.81 -2.45 -0.85
N ALA A 72 1.14 -3.73 -1.09
CA ALA A 72 2.51 -4.22 -1.00
C ALA A 72 3.42 -3.48 -2.00
N GLN A 73 2.98 -3.31 -3.25
CA GLN A 73 3.74 -2.57 -4.25
C GLN A 73 3.94 -1.10 -3.83
N GLY A 74 2.90 -0.42 -3.36
CA GLY A 74 2.96 0.96 -2.90
C GLY A 74 3.93 1.17 -1.74
N GLN A 75 3.79 0.37 -0.69
CA GLN A 75 4.66 0.41 0.49
C GLN A 75 6.13 0.11 0.13
N ALA A 76 6.35 -0.85 -0.77
CA ALA A 76 7.68 -1.18 -1.25
C ALA A 76 8.28 -0.02 -2.06
N MET A 77 7.52 0.61 -2.97
CA MET A 77 7.96 1.82 -3.68
C MET A 77 8.37 2.93 -2.72
N SER A 78 7.54 3.25 -1.72
CA SER A 78 7.83 4.26 -0.70
C SER A 78 9.11 3.95 0.09
N THR A 79 9.35 2.66 0.41
CA THR A 79 10.54 2.21 1.15
C THR A 79 11.80 2.34 0.30
N LEU A 80 11.75 1.81 -0.93
CA LEU A 80 12.86 1.83 -1.89
C LEU A 80 13.23 3.26 -2.31
N VAL A 81 12.24 4.12 -2.55
CA VAL A 81 12.47 5.55 -2.86
C VAL A 81 13.22 6.24 -1.72
N ARG A 82 12.85 5.99 -0.46
CA ARG A 82 13.57 6.56 0.70
C ARG A 82 15.00 6.02 0.80
N ALA A 83 15.21 4.74 0.49
CA ALA A 83 16.55 4.13 0.49
C ALA A 83 17.44 4.74 -0.61
N TYR A 84 16.89 4.92 -1.82
CA TYR A 84 17.55 5.64 -2.90
C TYR A 84 17.86 7.09 -2.51
N LEU A 85 16.91 7.83 -1.94
CA LEU A 85 17.13 9.22 -1.57
C LEU A 85 18.27 9.38 -0.56
N PHE A 86 18.40 8.43 0.38
CA PHE A 86 19.44 8.42 1.39
C PHE A 86 20.81 7.99 0.85
N THR A 87 20.87 6.93 0.03
CA THR A 87 22.12 6.30 -0.40
C THR A 87 22.61 6.77 -1.77
N LYS A 88 21.70 7.26 -2.61
CA LYS A 88 21.87 7.47 -4.06
C LYS A 88 22.21 6.19 -4.83
N ASP A 89 22.02 5.01 -4.24
CA ASP A 89 22.18 3.74 -4.94
C ASP A 89 21.01 3.49 -5.90
N GLN A 90 21.34 3.46 -7.19
CA GLN A 90 20.38 3.35 -8.26
C GLN A 90 19.66 1.99 -8.30
N ALA A 91 20.18 0.95 -7.65
CA ALA A 91 19.51 -0.32 -7.52
C ALA A 91 18.12 -0.18 -6.87
N TYR A 92 18.00 0.64 -5.83
CA TYR A 92 16.72 0.91 -5.16
C TYR A 92 15.72 1.64 -6.07
N LEU A 93 16.18 2.67 -6.80
CA LEU A 93 15.30 3.42 -7.70
C LEU A 93 14.83 2.54 -8.87
N ASN A 94 15.73 1.71 -9.43
CA ASN A 94 15.37 0.79 -10.50
C ASN A 94 14.34 -0.26 -10.03
N ALA A 95 14.47 -0.79 -8.81
CA ALA A 95 13.49 -1.69 -8.22
C ALA A 95 12.13 -1.01 -8.01
N ALA A 96 12.12 0.24 -7.52
CA ALA A 96 10.89 1.02 -7.39
C ALA A 96 10.23 1.29 -8.75
N LEU A 97 11.01 1.63 -9.78
CA LEU A 97 10.54 1.79 -11.17
C LEU A 97 9.99 0.49 -11.77
N LYS A 98 10.52 -0.67 -11.37
CA LYS A 98 9.98 -1.96 -11.81
C LYS A 98 8.64 -2.28 -11.13
N ALA A 99 8.43 -1.78 -9.91
CA ALA A 99 7.25 -2.08 -9.08
C ALA A 99 5.92 -1.55 -9.63
N VAL A 100 5.93 -0.64 -10.62
CA VAL A 100 4.73 -0.23 -11.36
C VAL A 100 4.21 -1.31 -12.33
N GLY A 101 4.98 -2.37 -12.61
CA GLY A 101 4.59 -3.45 -13.51
C GLY A 101 3.17 -4.00 -13.25
N PRO A 102 2.87 -4.51 -12.03
CA PRO A 102 1.57 -5.08 -11.71
C PRO A 102 0.37 -4.14 -11.86
N TYR A 103 0.55 -2.82 -11.74
CA TYR A 103 -0.54 -1.83 -11.84
C TYR A 103 -1.14 -1.72 -13.25
N LYS A 104 -0.41 -2.19 -14.26
CA LYS A 104 -0.82 -2.12 -15.67
C LYS A 104 -1.58 -3.36 -16.12
N VAL A 105 -1.63 -4.38 -15.27
CA VAL A 105 -2.16 -5.70 -15.61
C VAL A 105 -3.44 -5.97 -14.82
N PRO A 106 -4.53 -6.42 -15.46
CA PRO A 106 -5.75 -6.80 -14.76
C PRO A 106 -5.52 -7.89 -13.70
N SER A 107 -6.32 -7.87 -12.63
CA SER A 107 -6.28 -8.87 -11.55
C SER A 107 -6.35 -10.31 -12.07
N ALA A 108 -7.24 -10.57 -13.05
CA ALA A 108 -7.39 -11.87 -13.69
C ALA A 108 -6.15 -12.34 -14.50
N GLN A 109 -5.23 -11.44 -14.83
CA GLN A 109 -4.00 -11.70 -15.57
C GLN A 109 -2.75 -11.58 -14.68
N HIS A 110 -2.92 -11.80 -13.38
CA HIS A 110 -1.83 -11.76 -12.39
C HIS A 110 -1.23 -10.35 -12.22
N GLY A 111 -2.07 -9.33 -12.29
CA GLY A 111 -1.75 -7.97 -11.88
C GLY A 111 -2.59 -7.50 -10.70
N VAL A 112 -2.67 -6.18 -10.51
CA VAL A 112 -3.46 -5.58 -9.42
C VAL A 112 -4.51 -4.59 -9.92
N LYS A 113 -4.71 -4.46 -11.23
CA LYS A 113 -5.69 -3.52 -11.79
C LYS A 113 -7.10 -4.11 -11.75
N ALA A 114 -8.05 -3.28 -11.32
CA ALA A 114 -9.48 -3.45 -11.47
C ALA A 114 -10.08 -2.22 -12.15
N VAL A 115 -11.32 -2.32 -12.63
CA VAL A 115 -12.05 -1.20 -13.22
C VAL A 115 -13.45 -1.16 -12.63
N PHE A 116 -13.78 -0.11 -11.89
CA PHE A 116 -15.10 0.07 -11.31
C PHE A 116 -16.07 0.57 -12.40
N MET A 117 -17.14 -0.20 -12.63
CA MET A 117 -18.22 0.10 -13.58
C MET A 117 -17.72 0.53 -14.98
N ASN A 118 -16.67 -0.14 -15.50
CA ASN A 118 -16.05 0.16 -16.80
C ASN A 118 -15.55 1.61 -16.96
N LYS A 119 -15.32 2.34 -15.86
CA LYS A 119 -14.97 3.76 -15.89
C LYS A 119 -13.74 4.12 -15.06
N TYR A 120 -13.66 3.67 -13.82
CA TYR A 120 -12.63 4.14 -12.89
C TYR A 120 -11.58 3.06 -12.63
N ASP A 121 -10.32 3.37 -12.92
CA ASP A 121 -9.19 2.49 -12.63
C ASP A 121 -8.98 2.35 -11.12
N TRP A 122 -8.78 1.12 -10.65
CA TRP A 122 -8.52 0.83 -9.25
C TRP A 122 -7.35 -0.13 -9.09
N TYR A 123 -6.57 0.05 -8.03
CA TYR A 123 -5.42 -0.81 -7.70
C TYR A 123 -5.76 -1.62 -6.44
N GLU A 124 -5.94 -2.92 -6.63
CA GLU A 124 -6.50 -3.82 -5.63
C GLU A 124 -5.48 -4.19 -4.54
N GLU A 125 -5.88 -3.99 -3.28
CA GLU A 125 -5.17 -4.60 -2.14
C GLU A 125 -5.21 -6.13 -2.25
N TYR A 126 -6.37 -6.66 -2.63
CA TYR A 126 -6.62 -8.07 -2.91
C TYR A 126 -7.19 -8.19 -4.33
N PRO A 127 -6.43 -8.70 -5.31
CA PRO A 127 -6.86 -8.80 -6.72
C PRO A 127 -7.89 -9.92 -6.94
N THR A 128 -9.02 -9.84 -6.24
CA THR A 128 -10.07 -10.86 -6.22
C THR A 128 -10.92 -10.86 -7.49
N THR A 129 -11.68 -11.95 -7.67
CA THR A 129 -12.78 -12.00 -8.63
C THR A 129 -14.06 -12.41 -7.88
N PRO A 130 -15.12 -11.57 -7.89
CA PRO A 130 -15.15 -10.20 -8.42
C PRO A 130 -14.20 -9.25 -7.65
N SER A 131 -13.98 -8.06 -8.21
CA SER A 131 -13.15 -7.00 -7.60
C SER A 131 -13.67 -6.56 -6.23
N SER A 132 -12.75 -6.23 -5.31
CA SER A 132 -13.06 -5.95 -3.91
C SER A 132 -13.12 -4.46 -3.59
N PHE A 133 -12.28 -3.66 -4.26
CA PHE A 133 -12.19 -2.21 -4.09
C PHE A 133 -11.90 -1.77 -2.64
N VAL A 134 -10.92 -2.41 -1.98
CA VAL A 134 -10.50 -2.01 -0.63
C VAL A 134 -9.87 -0.62 -0.65
N LEU A 135 -10.40 0.31 0.17
CA LEU A 135 -10.00 1.73 0.14
C LEU A 135 -8.59 1.97 0.65
N ASN A 136 -8.23 1.36 1.79
CA ASN A 136 -6.96 1.68 2.45
C ASN A 136 -5.74 1.25 1.60
N GLY A 137 -5.76 0.03 1.07
CA GLY A 137 -4.67 -0.46 0.22
C GLY A 137 -4.56 0.30 -1.09
N PHE A 138 -5.69 0.76 -1.65
CA PHE A 138 -5.67 1.66 -2.81
C PHE A 138 -4.96 2.97 -2.48
N ILE A 139 -5.30 3.64 -1.37
CA ILE A 139 -4.63 4.89 -0.97
C ILE A 139 -3.12 4.69 -0.76
N TYR A 140 -2.71 3.61 -0.09
CA TYR A 140 -1.28 3.29 0.06
C TYR A 140 -0.58 3.01 -1.26
N SER A 141 -1.28 2.42 -2.23
CA SER A 141 -0.75 2.21 -3.57
C SER A 141 -0.46 3.54 -4.28
N LEU A 142 -1.34 4.55 -4.11
CA LEU A 142 -1.17 5.88 -4.69
C LEU A 142 -0.03 6.66 -4.02
N LEU A 143 0.16 6.51 -2.71
CA LEU A 143 1.29 7.10 -1.98
C LEU A 143 2.64 6.61 -2.52
N GLY A 144 2.78 5.32 -2.81
CA GLY A 144 4.00 4.78 -3.41
C GLY A 144 4.25 5.30 -4.82
N LEU A 145 3.18 5.43 -5.63
CA LEU A 145 3.27 6.02 -6.97
C LEU A 145 3.67 7.50 -6.92
N PHE A 146 3.14 8.26 -5.95
CA PHE A 146 3.50 9.65 -5.71
C PHE A 146 4.97 9.79 -5.35
N ASP A 147 5.44 9.05 -4.33
CA ASP A 147 6.85 9.05 -3.92
C ASP A 147 7.80 8.77 -5.10
N LEU A 148 7.45 7.80 -5.93
CA LEU A 148 8.24 7.43 -7.11
C LEU A 148 8.20 8.52 -8.19
N THR A 149 7.04 9.12 -8.45
CA THR A 149 6.87 10.19 -9.45
C THR A 149 7.73 11.40 -9.10
N GLU A 150 7.66 11.85 -7.85
CA GLU A 150 8.42 13.00 -7.35
C GLU A 150 9.94 12.75 -7.35
N THR A 151 10.36 11.49 -7.25
CA THR A 151 11.79 11.14 -7.10
C THR A 151 12.47 10.78 -8.42
N ALA A 152 11.77 10.11 -9.35
CA ALA A 152 12.38 9.56 -10.57
C ALA A 152 12.56 10.60 -11.69
N GLY A 153 12.01 11.81 -11.52
CA GLY A 153 12.02 12.87 -12.53
C GLY A 153 11.10 12.58 -13.73
N GLU A 154 10.93 13.56 -14.61
CA GLU A 154 9.87 13.54 -15.64
C GLU A 154 9.97 12.37 -16.64
N LYS A 155 11.18 11.89 -16.93
CA LYS A 155 11.38 10.84 -17.94
C LYS A 155 11.09 9.45 -17.37
N LEU A 156 11.72 9.11 -16.24
CA LEU A 156 11.60 7.78 -15.64
C LEU A 156 10.30 7.65 -14.83
N GLY A 157 9.87 8.71 -14.14
CA GLY A 157 8.67 8.75 -13.32
C GLY A 157 7.36 8.89 -14.11
N ARG A 158 7.41 9.10 -15.43
CA ARG A 158 6.23 9.35 -16.27
C ARG A 158 5.13 8.30 -16.11
N GLU A 159 5.51 7.03 -16.06
CA GLU A 159 4.54 5.94 -15.95
C GLU A 159 3.87 5.92 -14.58
N ALA A 160 4.65 6.09 -13.50
CA ALA A 160 4.13 6.21 -12.15
C ALA A 160 3.19 7.42 -12.02
N GLY A 161 3.55 8.55 -12.63
CA GLY A 161 2.74 9.78 -12.60
C GLY A 161 1.40 9.63 -13.32
N LYS A 162 1.35 8.90 -14.45
CA LYS A 162 0.09 8.58 -15.13
C LYS A 162 -0.82 7.70 -14.27
N LEU A 163 -0.27 6.64 -13.70
CA LEU A 163 -1.00 5.74 -12.80
C LEU A 163 -1.52 6.51 -11.57
N PHE A 164 -0.67 7.33 -10.96
CA PHE A 164 -1.06 8.18 -9.84
C PHE A 164 -2.23 9.10 -10.23
N SER A 165 -2.15 9.80 -11.37
CA SER A 165 -3.19 10.71 -11.83
C SER A 165 -4.54 10.01 -12.04
N HIS A 166 -4.56 8.89 -12.78
CA HIS A 166 -5.79 8.12 -13.00
C HIS A 166 -6.36 7.53 -11.71
N GLY A 167 -5.50 7.06 -10.82
CA GLY A 167 -5.90 6.55 -9.51
C GLY A 167 -6.49 7.65 -8.62
N MET A 168 -5.93 8.86 -8.67
CA MET A 168 -6.45 10.02 -7.95
C MET A 168 -7.81 10.50 -8.48
N GLU A 169 -8.01 10.49 -9.79
CA GLU A 169 -9.33 10.75 -10.40
C GLU A 169 -10.37 9.75 -9.88
N SER A 170 -10.02 8.47 -9.88
CA SER A 170 -10.87 7.39 -9.41
C SER A 170 -11.17 7.50 -7.91
N LEU A 171 -10.15 7.81 -7.10
CA LEU A 171 -10.32 8.05 -5.67
C LEU A 171 -11.32 9.18 -5.42
N LYS A 172 -11.15 10.33 -6.08
CA LYS A 172 -12.05 11.49 -5.92
C LYS A 172 -13.49 11.13 -6.28
N ALA A 173 -13.69 10.38 -7.36
CA ALA A 173 -15.03 9.98 -7.80
C ALA A 173 -15.69 8.94 -6.88
N MET A 174 -14.90 8.00 -6.34
CA MET A 174 -15.43 6.86 -5.59
C MET A 174 -15.48 7.09 -4.07
N LEU A 175 -14.76 8.08 -3.53
CA LEU A 175 -14.68 8.35 -2.10
C LEU A 175 -16.04 8.45 -1.38
N PRO A 176 -17.10 9.07 -1.98
CA PRO A 176 -18.42 9.11 -1.36
C PRO A 176 -19.06 7.74 -1.14
N LEU A 177 -18.71 6.72 -1.94
CA LEU A 177 -19.26 5.36 -1.82
C LEU A 177 -18.81 4.65 -0.53
N PHE A 178 -17.72 5.14 0.07
CA PHE A 178 -17.20 4.61 1.33
C PHE A 178 -17.72 5.35 2.55
N ASP A 179 -18.58 6.36 2.39
CA ASP A 179 -19.13 7.16 3.48
C ASP A 179 -20.55 6.72 3.83
N THR A 180 -20.77 6.29 5.08
CA THR A 180 -22.10 5.85 5.55
C THR A 180 -22.93 6.96 6.18
N GLY A 181 -22.40 8.19 6.25
CA GLY A 181 -22.99 9.28 7.02
C GLY A 181 -22.70 9.21 8.52
N SER A 182 -22.09 8.14 9.02
CA SER A 182 -21.74 7.97 10.45
C SER A 182 -20.43 7.19 10.68
N GLY A 183 -19.72 6.85 9.61
CA GLY A 183 -18.48 6.09 9.60
C GLY A 183 -18.02 5.88 8.16
N SER A 184 -17.04 4.99 7.97
CA SER A 184 -16.59 4.57 6.64
C SER A 184 -16.77 3.06 6.44
N ILE A 185 -16.83 2.65 5.18
CA ILE A 185 -16.81 1.24 4.76
C ILE A 185 -15.39 0.87 4.35
N TYR A 186 -14.96 -0.36 4.63
CA TYR A 186 -13.63 -0.87 4.30
C TYR A 186 -13.44 -1.13 2.80
N ASP A 187 -14.48 -1.67 2.15
CA ASP A 187 -14.47 -2.10 0.75
C ASP A 187 -15.88 -2.04 0.12
N LEU A 188 -15.97 -2.25 -1.20
CA LEU A 188 -17.25 -2.20 -1.92
C LEU A 188 -17.92 -3.58 -2.08
N ARG A 189 -17.62 -4.57 -1.22
CA ARG A 189 -18.23 -5.92 -1.31
C ARG A 189 -19.75 -5.89 -1.23
N HIS A 190 -20.32 -4.92 -0.53
CA HIS A 190 -21.76 -4.76 -0.37
C HIS A 190 -22.44 -4.44 -1.71
N PHE A 191 -21.77 -3.66 -2.56
CA PHE A 191 -22.21 -3.36 -3.91
C PHE A 191 -21.91 -4.53 -4.88
N MET A 192 -20.74 -5.14 -4.76
CA MET A 192 -20.29 -6.19 -5.69
C MET A 192 -20.95 -7.55 -5.47
N LEU A 193 -21.31 -7.88 -4.23
CA LEU A 193 -21.84 -9.19 -3.83
C LEU A 193 -23.26 -9.11 -3.22
N GLY A 194 -23.82 -7.91 -3.01
CA GLY A 194 -25.12 -7.74 -2.34
C GLY A 194 -25.09 -8.12 -0.85
N THR A 195 -23.93 -7.99 -0.20
CA THR A 195 -23.71 -8.37 1.21
C THR A 195 -23.67 -7.16 2.15
N ALA A 196 -23.61 -7.39 3.47
CA ALA A 196 -23.48 -6.29 4.43
C ALA A 196 -22.11 -5.58 4.32
N PRO A 197 -22.06 -4.24 4.47
CA PRO A 197 -20.81 -3.49 4.44
C PRO A 197 -19.95 -3.77 5.69
N GLN A 198 -18.63 -3.81 5.52
CA GLN A 198 -17.69 -3.93 6.63
C GLN A 198 -17.21 -2.54 7.09
N PRO A 199 -17.24 -2.23 8.40
CA PRO A 199 -16.69 -0.98 8.90
C PRO A 199 -15.21 -0.84 8.57
N GLY A 200 -14.83 0.31 8.01
CA GLY A 200 -13.44 0.64 7.69
C GLY A 200 -12.82 1.57 8.75
N PRO A 201 -11.49 1.59 8.86
CA PRO A 201 -10.81 2.66 9.59
C PRO A 201 -11.07 4.00 8.90
N LEU A 202 -11.30 5.05 9.69
CA LEU A 202 -11.33 6.43 9.23
C LEU A 202 -9.88 6.88 8.99
N GLN A 203 -9.28 6.38 7.90
CA GLN A 203 -7.87 6.61 7.61
C GLN A 203 -7.62 8.09 7.30
N LEU A 204 -6.43 8.56 7.68
CA LEU A 204 -5.92 9.86 7.28
C LEU A 204 -5.74 9.84 5.76
N LEU A 205 -6.64 10.50 5.01
CA LEU A 205 -6.30 10.98 3.68
C LEU A 205 -5.13 11.94 3.88
N ALA A 206 -3.94 11.44 3.60
CA ALA A 206 -2.71 12.21 3.71
C ALA A 206 -2.80 13.43 2.78
N SER A 207 -2.07 14.48 3.14
CA SER A 207 -2.04 15.80 2.51
C SER A 207 -1.46 15.83 1.09
N ILE A 208 -1.71 14.80 0.28
CA ILE A 208 -1.08 14.53 -1.02
C ILE A 208 -1.67 15.42 -2.11
N ASP A 209 -2.93 15.84 -1.96
CA ASP A 209 -3.66 16.61 -2.96
C ASP A 209 -4.51 17.69 -2.29
N SER A 210 -4.48 18.91 -2.84
CA SER A 210 -5.16 20.10 -2.30
C SER A 210 -6.65 20.19 -2.65
N SER A 211 -7.22 19.16 -3.29
CA SER A 211 -8.62 19.15 -3.71
C SER A 211 -9.56 19.29 -2.50
N PRO A 212 -10.58 20.17 -2.58
CA PRO A 212 -11.50 20.40 -1.46
C PRO A 212 -12.18 19.13 -0.92
N ILE A 213 -12.44 18.16 -1.80
CA ILE A 213 -13.09 16.89 -1.44
C ILE A 213 -12.37 16.15 -0.30
N PHE A 214 -11.04 16.10 -0.31
CA PHE A 214 -10.29 15.42 0.75
C PHE A 214 -10.39 16.15 2.08
N ARG A 215 -10.29 17.48 2.07
CA ARG A 215 -10.47 18.31 3.27
C ARG A 215 -11.87 18.12 3.85
N ASP A 216 -12.89 18.13 3.00
CA ASP A 216 -14.29 18.03 3.42
C ASP A 216 -14.61 16.63 3.97
N VAL A 217 -14.11 15.58 3.31
CA VAL A 217 -14.23 14.19 3.79
C VAL A 217 -13.49 14.00 5.11
N VAL A 218 -12.22 14.43 5.22
CA VAL A 218 -11.45 14.31 6.48
C VAL A 218 -12.15 15.06 7.62
N LYS A 219 -12.65 16.27 7.37
CA LYS A 219 -13.39 17.04 8.37
C LYS A 219 -14.65 16.29 8.82
N ARG A 220 -15.42 15.76 7.88
CA ARG A 220 -16.66 15.01 8.17
C ARG A 220 -16.38 13.70 8.91
N TRP A 221 -15.39 12.93 8.47
CA TRP A 221 -14.97 11.66 9.07
C TRP A 221 -14.41 11.84 10.48
N LYS A 222 -13.68 12.93 10.76
CA LYS A 222 -13.27 13.29 12.12
C LYS A 222 -14.47 13.60 13.04
N ASN A 223 -15.56 14.16 12.49
CA ASN A 223 -16.77 14.41 13.27
C ASN A 223 -17.47 13.10 13.67
N TYR A 224 -17.39 12.05 12.84
CA TYR A 224 -17.95 10.73 13.15
C TYR A 224 -17.34 10.10 14.41
N LEU A 225 -16.03 10.32 14.64
CA LEU A 225 -15.35 9.90 15.88
C LEU A 225 -15.91 10.56 17.15
N LYS A 226 -16.63 11.68 17.00
CA LYS A 226 -17.29 12.41 18.08
C LYS A 226 -18.79 12.11 18.15
N GLY A 227 -19.27 11.09 17.42
CA GLY A 227 -20.69 10.71 17.37
C GLY A 227 -21.57 11.63 16.52
N ILE A 228 -21.01 12.64 15.85
CA ILE A 228 -21.75 13.52 14.95
C ILE A 228 -22.09 12.72 13.69
N ARG A 229 -23.30 12.89 13.13
CA ARG A 229 -23.74 12.20 11.91
C ARG A 229 -24.02 13.21 10.80
N ALA A 230 -24.03 12.74 9.56
CA ALA A 230 -24.55 13.53 8.44
C ALA A 230 -26.03 13.89 8.71
N LYS A 231 -26.46 15.06 8.24
CA LYS A 231 -27.86 15.48 8.36
C LYS A 231 -28.74 14.50 7.57
N HIS A 232 -29.87 14.11 8.15
CA HIS A 232 -30.94 13.43 7.43
C HIS A 232 -31.84 14.48 6.75
N ASN A 233 -32.68 14.01 5.82
CA ASN A 233 -33.72 14.82 5.17
C ASN A 233 -34.84 15.24 6.13
#